data_AF-A0A8J3TB70-F1
#
_entry.id   AF-A0A8J3TB70-F1
#
_cell.length_a   1.000
_cell.length_b   1.000
_cell.length_c   1.000
_cell.angle_alpha   90.00
_cell.angle_beta   90.00
_cell.angle_gamma   90.00
#
_symmetry.space_group_name_H-M   'P 1'
#
loop_
_entity.id
_entity.type
_entity.pdbx_description
1 polymer ?
#
loop_
_entity_poly.entity_id
_entity_poly.type
_entity_poly.pdbx_seq_one_letter_code
_entity_poly.pdbx_strand_id
1 'polypeptide(L)'
;MGFLSPTLPEVGDVAAWQRQPRAERLKTATRHWVEHGFGSPTAVFLLYAVKCVGYVVGGAAVIAMTPGLGGLADAASWWTEPIVYQKLIVWTLLYEVIGLGCGSGPLSSHFIPPIGSILYWLRPGTIRLPPWPDRVPLTAGDRRTPVDVALYVVVLVSASYLLTRPGGDAGLLDPRAALPLIGSLAVLGLRDKTIFLAARGEQYWLSLLIFFFPYPDQIVGFKLVMLALWWGAATSKLNHHFPFVVAVMMSNSPLLRVTSVRRAMYRNPPHDLRPSRLAALLAHVGTATEYLVPLFLVFLGRGGFWTWAAVLYMVLFHLHILSTVPMGVPLEWNLFFIFSLFHLFGAYGDITVYDLRTPALLLVILPPLVLLPLLGNVRPDLVSFLPAMRYYAGNWATSVWIFTRDALTRMSEGLVTSSRLTTGQLEALYGADTAVLLAHKVQGWRGLHSHGRAHNGLIDRVAAGEDDVVTLDGELVAAYAIGWNFGEGHLHDDQLLRAIQARCGFSPGQVRVITLEGQPIQRQDQRYEVHDAALGLVERGRVKVRDMLQRQPWPTDGPDYPVYDVETFRPATIEPTPEKRTPETA
;
A
#
# COMPACT_ATOMS: atom_id res chain seq x y z
N MET A 1 -3.75 -26.89 -3.50
CA MET A 1 -3.12 -25.84 -4.31
C MET A 1 -2.17 -26.51 -5.28
N GLY A 2 -2.19 -26.13 -6.57
CA GLY A 2 -1.18 -26.56 -7.53
C GLY A 2 0.16 -25.85 -7.30
N PHE A 3 1.22 -26.36 -7.93
CA PHE A 3 2.52 -25.67 -7.91
C PHE A 3 2.48 -24.42 -8.79
N LEU A 4 2.06 -24.57 -10.05
CA LEU A 4 1.89 -23.47 -11.03
C LEU A 4 0.43 -23.06 -11.23
N SER A 5 -0.51 -23.98 -11.02
CA SER A 5 -1.93 -23.73 -11.25
C SER A 5 -2.60 -23.07 -10.04
N PRO A 6 -3.34 -21.96 -10.24
CA PRO A 6 -4.13 -21.35 -9.18
C PRO A 6 -5.30 -22.24 -8.78
N THR A 7 -5.81 -22.03 -7.57
CA THR A 7 -7.10 -22.58 -7.13
C THR A 7 -8.18 -21.55 -7.47
N LEU A 8 -9.11 -21.93 -8.35
CA LEU A 8 -10.12 -21.04 -8.92
C LEU A 8 -11.53 -21.40 -8.40
N PRO A 9 -12.47 -20.44 -8.41
CA PRO A 9 -13.88 -20.76 -8.20
C PRO A 9 -14.39 -21.79 -9.19
N GLU A 10 -15.19 -22.74 -8.71
CA GLU A 10 -15.87 -23.72 -9.55
C GLU A 10 -16.99 -23.03 -10.34
N VAL A 11 -16.66 -22.61 -11.57
CA VAL A 11 -17.61 -22.11 -12.56
C VAL A 11 -17.52 -23.02 -13.78
N GLY A 12 -18.64 -23.63 -14.17
CA GLY A 12 -18.65 -24.57 -15.30
C GLY A 12 -18.35 -23.90 -16.64
N ASP A 13 -18.98 -22.74 -16.90
CA ASP A 13 -18.79 -21.91 -18.09
C ASP A 13 -18.49 -20.47 -17.66
N VAL A 14 -17.28 -19.98 -17.95
CA VAL A 14 -16.83 -18.63 -17.60
C VAL A 14 -17.61 -17.56 -18.36
N ALA A 15 -17.96 -17.78 -19.63
CA ALA A 15 -18.72 -16.82 -20.42
C ALA A 15 -20.16 -16.70 -19.89
N ALA A 16 -20.79 -17.82 -19.52
CA ALA A 16 -22.09 -17.78 -18.84
C ALA A 16 -22.01 -17.09 -17.48
N TRP A 17 -20.97 -17.35 -16.69
CA TRP A 17 -20.75 -16.69 -15.41
C TRP A 17 -20.53 -15.18 -15.56
N GLN A 18 -19.78 -14.73 -16.57
CA GLN A 18 -19.58 -13.30 -16.85
C GLN A 18 -20.89 -12.58 -17.18
N ARG A 19 -21.87 -13.25 -17.79
CA ARG A 19 -23.20 -12.69 -18.07
C ARG A 19 -24.10 -12.61 -16.84
N GLN A 20 -23.72 -13.22 -15.71
CA GLN A 20 -24.50 -13.11 -14.49
C GLN A 20 -24.46 -11.68 -13.93
N PRO A 21 -25.49 -11.28 -13.16
CA PRO A 21 -25.46 -10.02 -12.43
C PRO A 21 -24.21 -9.89 -11.58
N ARG A 22 -23.67 -8.67 -11.50
CA ARG A 22 -22.45 -8.36 -10.74
C ARG A 22 -22.47 -8.89 -9.30
N ALA A 23 -23.64 -8.86 -8.64
CA ALA A 23 -23.83 -9.41 -7.30
C ALA A 23 -23.54 -10.91 -7.22
N GLU A 24 -23.98 -11.70 -8.21
CA GLU A 24 -23.71 -13.14 -8.26
C GLU A 24 -22.24 -13.43 -8.55
N ARG A 25 -21.60 -12.67 -9.45
CA ARG A 25 -20.16 -12.78 -9.70
C ARG A 25 -19.34 -12.51 -8.43
N LEU A 26 -19.71 -11.49 -7.66
CA LEU A 26 -19.07 -11.18 -6.37
C LEU A 26 -19.33 -12.25 -5.30
N LYS A 27 -20.54 -12.82 -5.22
CA LYS A 27 -20.82 -13.96 -4.32
C LYS A 27 -19.86 -15.12 -4.58
N THR A 28 -19.67 -15.50 -5.85
CA THR A 28 -18.73 -16.56 -6.24
C THR A 28 -17.30 -16.24 -5.82
N ALA A 29 -16.82 -15.03 -6.12
CA ALA A 29 -15.44 -14.62 -5.80
C ALA A 29 -15.17 -14.58 -4.28
N THR A 30 -16.09 -13.98 -3.51
CA THR A 30 -15.98 -13.78 -2.06
C THR A 30 -16.14 -15.07 -1.26
N ARG A 31 -17.05 -15.97 -1.66
CA ARG A 31 -17.20 -17.28 -1.01
C ARG A 31 -15.98 -18.16 -1.20
N HIS A 32 -15.43 -18.22 -2.41
CA HIS A 32 -14.17 -18.94 -2.60
C HIS A 32 -13.02 -18.31 -1.81
N TRP A 33 -12.99 -16.98 -1.62
CA TRP A 33 -11.94 -16.35 -0.81
C TRP A 33 -11.94 -16.86 0.63
N VAL A 34 -13.12 -17.01 1.23
CA VAL A 34 -13.26 -17.55 2.60
C VAL A 34 -12.57 -18.91 2.74
N GLU A 35 -12.62 -19.73 1.70
CA GLU A 35 -12.09 -21.11 1.74
C GLU A 35 -10.65 -21.22 1.27
N HIS A 36 -10.23 -20.40 0.30
CA HIS A 36 -8.98 -20.57 -0.43
C HIS A 36 -8.09 -19.32 -0.46
N GLY A 37 -8.53 -18.21 0.12
CA GLY A 37 -7.87 -16.90 -0.03
C GLY A 37 -7.89 -16.44 -1.49
N PHE A 38 -6.82 -15.78 -1.92
CA PHE A 38 -6.63 -15.43 -3.33
C PHE A 38 -6.62 -16.67 -4.25
N GLY A 39 -6.21 -17.83 -3.74
CA GLY A 39 -6.02 -19.04 -4.54
C GLY A 39 -4.71 -19.07 -5.32
N SER A 40 -3.70 -18.30 -4.87
CA SER A 40 -2.40 -18.22 -5.53
C SER A 40 -1.70 -19.59 -5.62
N PRO A 41 -1.00 -19.89 -6.73
CA PRO A 41 -0.15 -21.07 -6.83
C PRO A 41 0.95 -21.08 -5.76
N THR A 42 1.43 -22.26 -5.40
CA THR A 42 2.52 -22.39 -4.41
C THR A 42 3.80 -21.68 -4.86
N ALA A 43 4.08 -21.64 -6.17
CA ALA A 43 5.22 -20.92 -6.73
C ALA A 43 5.22 -19.41 -6.41
N VAL A 44 4.03 -18.79 -6.27
CA VAL A 44 3.93 -17.36 -5.88
C VAL A 44 4.42 -17.16 -4.45
N PHE A 45 4.05 -18.03 -3.51
CA PHE A 45 4.55 -17.95 -2.14
C PHE A 45 6.05 -18.25 -2.04
N LEU A 46 6.55 -19.19 -2.86
CA LEU A 46 7.99 -19.46 -2.96
C LEU A 46 8.76 -18.24 -3.49
N LEU A 47 8.23 -17.52 -4.48
CA LEU A 47 8.80 -16.26 -4.97
C LEU A 47 8.99 -15.26 -3.82
N TYR A 48 7.98 -15.06 -2.98
CA TYR A 48 8.10 -14.17 -1.82
C TYR A 48 9.09 -14.66 -0.77
N ALA A 49 9.16 -15.96 -0.52
CA ALA A 49 10.17 -16.53 0.37
C ALA A 49 11.59 -16.26 -0.17
N VAL A 50 11.81 -16.44 -1.47
CA VAL A 50 13.09 -16.11 -2.13
C VAL A 50 13.36 -14.60 -2.05
N LYS A 51 12.35 -13.75 -2.22
CA LYS A 51 12.47 -12.29 -2.07
C LYS A 51 12.95 -11.90 -0.66
N CYS A 52 12.31 -12.45 0.37
CA CYS A 52 12.70 -12.28 1.77
C CYS A 52 14.15 -12.73 2.02
N VAL A 53 14.54 -13.91 1.51
CA VAL A 53 15.91 -14.41 1.64
C VAL A 53 16.89 -13.48 0.92
N GLY A 54 16.56 -13.04 -0.30
CA GLY A 54 17.37 -12.11 -1.08
C GLY A 54 17.53 -10.75 -0.38
N TYR A 55 16.50 -10.26 0.28
CA TYR A 55 16.57 -9.04 1.11
C TYR A 55 17.54 -9.21 2.29
N VAL A 56 17.40 -10.30 3.06
CA VAL A 56 18.23 -10.56 4.25
C VAL A 56 19.68 -10.85 3.87
N VAL A 57 19.91 -11.80 2.95
CA VAL A 57 21.25 -12.21 2.53
C VAL A 57 21.93 -11.10 1.73
N GLY A 58 21.21 -10.42 0.83
CA GLY A 58 21.73 -9.29 0.07
C GLY A 58 22.14 -8.13 0.99
N GLY A 59 21.29 -7.77 1.94
CA GLY A 59 21.60 -6.73 2.94
C GLY A 59 22.81 -7.10 3.79
N ALA A 60 22.84 -8.33 4.32
CA ALA A 60 23.96 -8.83 5.10
C ALA A 60 25.26 -8.84 4.28
N ALA A 61 25.21 -9.24 2.99
CA ALA A 61 26.37 -9.28 2.12
C ALA A 61 26.92 -7.88 1.87
N VAL A 62 26.06 -6.92 1.53
CA VAL A 62 26.44 -5.52 1.32
C VAL A 62 27.03 -4.91 2.59
N ILE A 63 26.44 -5.18 3.75
CA ILE A 63 26.93 -4.68 5.04
C ILE A 63 28.28 -5.32 5.40
N ALA A 64 28.46 -6.63 5.21
CA ALA A 64 29.72 -7.33 5.46
C ALA A 64 30.87 -6.81 4.57
N MET A 65 30.58 -6.24 3.39
CA MET A 65 31.60 -5.58 2.56
C MET A 65 32.13 -4.26 3.14
N THR A 66 31.63 -3.82 4.31
CA THR A 66 32.17 -2.65 5.01
C THR A 66 33.62 -2.93 5.44
N PRO A 67 34.59 -2.08 5.03
CA PRO A 67 35.98 -2.27 5.43
C PRO A 67 36.13 -2.36 6.95
N GLY A 68 36.77 -3.44 7.42
CA GLY A 68 37.04 -3.68 8.85
C GLY A 68 35.95 -4.41 9.62
N LEU A 69 34.78 -4.71 9.02
CA LEU A 69 33.65 -5.32 9.73
C LEU A 69 33.74 -6.86 9.84
N GLY A 70 34.33 -7.52 8.84
CA GLY A 70 34.42 -8.98 8.75
C GLY A 70 33.54 -9.57 7.64
N GLY A 71 33.64 -10.87 7.40
CA GLY A 71 32.87 -11.55 6.34
C GLY A 71 31.45 -11.92 6.78
N LEU A 72 30.65 -12.43 5.83
CA LEU A 72 29.33 -12.99 6.13
C LEU A 72 29.38 -14.16 7.14
N ALA A 73 30.45 -14.97 7.10
CA ALA A 73 30.66 -16.07 8.03
C ALA A 73 30.86 -15.57 9.48
N ASP A 74 31.28 -14.32 9.64
CA ASP A 74 31.57 -13.69 10.93
C ASP A 74 30.37 -12.87 11.44
N ALA A 75 29.16 -13.05 10.90
CA ALA A 75 27.98 -12.24 11.25
C ALA A 75 27.74 -12.09 12.76
N ALA A 76 28.03 -13.12 13.55
CA ALA A 76 27.91 -13.09 15.00
C ALA A 76 28.80 -12.04 15.68
N SER A 77 29.95 -11.68 15.09
CA SER A 77 30.87 -10.70 15.67
C SER A 77 30.50 -9.25 15.33
N TRP A 78 29.78 -9.01 14.23
CA TRP A 78 29.54 -7.65 13.75
C TRP A 78 28.09 -7.21 13.68
N TRP A 79 27.09 -8.10 13.78
CA TRP A 79 25.66 -7.72 13.61
C TRP A 79 25.18 -6.65 14.61
N THR A 80 25.88 -6.49 15.73
CA THR A 80 25.61 -5.45 16.73
C THR A 80 26.33 -4.15 16.46
N GLU A 81 27.27 -4.05 15.52
CA GLU A 81 28.01 -2.82 15.26
C GLU A 81 27.09 -1.67 14.82
N PRO A 82 27.25 -0.43 15.31
CA PRO A 82 26.33 0.68 15.05
C PRO A 82 26.09 0.98 13.56
N ILE A 83 27.14 0.90 12.74
CA ILE A 83 27.07 1.10 11.29
C ILE A 83 26.13 0.12 10.59
N VAL A 84 25.90 -1.07 11.16
CA VAL A 84 25.00 -2.08 10.60
C VAL A 84 23.58 -1.54 10.50
N TYR A 85 23.08 -0.89 11.55
CA TYR A 85 21.71 -0.36 11.54
C TYR A 85 21.57 0.79 10.57
N GLN A 86 22.56 1.69 10.50
CA GLN A 86 22.59 2.78 9.54
C GLN A 86 22.57 2.26 8.10
N LYS A 87 23.41 1.27 7.79
CA LYS A 87 23.45 0.65 6.45
C LYS A 87 22.20 -0.17 6.16
N LEU A 88 21.59 -0.82 7.16
CA LEU A 88 20.33 -1.52 6.99
C LEU A 88 19.22 -0.55 6.57
N ILE A 89 19.11 0.62 7.21
CA ILE A 89 18.16 1.67 6.82
C ILE A 89 18.35 2.07 5.35
N VAL A 90 19.60 2.33 4.94
CA VAL A 90 19.92 2.71 3.55
C VAL A 90 19.63 1.56 2.58
N TRP A 91 19.95 0.32 2.96
CA TRP A 91 19.67 -0.89 2.18
C TRP A 91 18.17 -1.05 1.96
N THR A 92 17.36 -0.95 3.01
CA THR A 92 15.91 -1.09 2.89
C THR A 92 15.31 0.02 2.04
N LEU A 93 15.75 1.28 2.22
CA LEU A 93 15.34 2.39 1.36
C LEU A 93 15.65 2.10 -0.11
N LEU A 94 16.89 1.69 -0.42
CA LEU A 94 17.29 1.35 -1.78
C LEU A 94 16.44 0.21 -2.35
N TYR A 95 16.26 -0.86 -1.58
CA TYR A 95 15.50 -2.06 -1.96
C TYR A 95 14.03 -1.74 -2.27
N GLU A 96 13.43 -0.84 -1.51
CA GLU A 96 12.07 -0.34 -1.74
C GLU A 96 12.00 0.49 -3.04
N VAL A 97 12.89 1.48 -3.22
CA VAL A 97 12.79 2.38 -4.40
C VAL A 97 13.12 1.68 -5.71
N ILE A 98 13.97 0.66 -5.73
CA ILE A 98 14.18 -0.14 -6.95
C ILE A 98 13.00 -1.06 -7.29
N GLY A 99 12.02 -1.19 -6.39
CA GLY A 99 10.82 -2.01 -6.59
C GLY A 99 10.99 -3.48 -6.25
N LEU A 100 11.99 -3.84 -5.44
CA LEU A 100 12.12 -5.19 -4.90
C LEU A 100 11.39 -5.34 -3.56
N GLY A 101 11.17 -4.24 -2.83
CA GLY A 101 10.42 -4.22 -1.58
C GLY A 101 8.92 -4.34 -1.77
N CYS A 102 8.17 -3.59 -0.97
CA CYS A 102 6.73 -3.58 -0.94
C CYS A 102 6.11 -3.09 -2.27
N GLY A 103 4.94 -3.60 -2.62
CA GLY A 103 4.31 -3.23 -3.90
C GLY A 103 4.90 -3.97 -5.12
N SER A 104 5.60 -5.10 -4.90
CA SER A 104 6.16 -5.93 -5.98
C SER A 104 5.62 -7.36 -5.98
N GLY A 105 5.62 -7.98 -7.15
CA GLY A 105 5.18 -9.35 -7.38
C GLY A 105 3.66 -9.55 -7.52
N PRO A 106 3.24 -10.81 -7.75
CA PRO A 106 1.85 -11.15 -8.11
C PRO A 106 0.75 -10.74 -7.11
N LEU A 107 1.08 -10.58 -5.83
CA LEU A 107 0.13 -10.20 -4.77
C LEU A 107 -0.03 -8.67 -4.65
N SER A 108 0.79 -7.93 -5.38
CA SER A 108 0.62 -6.51 -5.70
C SER A 108 0.16 -6.30 -7.16
N SER A 109 -0.24 -7.38 -7.84
CA SER A 109 -0.69 -7.37 -9.24
C SER A 109 0.38 -7.05 -10.29
N HIS A 110 1.66 -7.25 -9.94
CA HIS A 110 2.79 -7.24 -10.86
C HIS A 110 3.22 -8.67 -11.19
N PHE A 111 2.86 -9.16 -12.38
CA PHE A 111 3.14 -10.53 -12.80
C PHE A 111 4.31 -10.59 -13.80
N ILE A 112 4.22 -9.84 -14.89
CA ILE A 112 5.24 -9.78 -15.94
C ILE A 112 5.38 -8.33 -16.44
N PRO A 113 6.51 -7.66 -16.16
CA PRO A 113 7.53 -8.02 -15.16
C PRO A 113 6.97 -8.01 -13.73
N PRO A 114 7.59 -8.73 -12.77
CA PRO A 114 7.13 -8.78 -11.38
C PRO A 114 7.48 -7.53 -10.55
N ILE A 115 8.03 -6.49 -11.19
CA ILE A 115 8.39 -5.21 -10.57
C ILE A 115 7.91 -4.06 -11.46
N GLY A 116 7.52 -2.94 -10.86
CA GLY A 116 7.22 -1.69 -11.55
C GLY A 116 8.35 -0.68 -11.35
N SER A 117 8.27 0.12 -10.29
CA SER A 117 9.25 1.12 -9.80
C SER A 117 10.38 1.48 -10.78
N ILE A 118 11.58 0.89 -10.68
CA ILE A 118 12.75 1.24 -11.50
C ILE A 118 12.49 1.20 -13.01
N LEU A 119 11.63 0.29 -13.48
CA LEU A 119 11.27 0.14 -14.89
C LEU A 119 10.38 1.28 -15.42
N TYR A 120 9.66 1.95 -14.52
CA TYR A 120 8.89 3.16 -14.79
C TYR A 120 9.72 4.41 -14.54
N TRP A 121 10.43 4.48 -13.42
CA TRP A 121 11.03 5.70 -12.90
C TRP A 121 12.32 6.10 -13.61
N LEU A 122 12.97 5.16 -14.32
CA LEU A 122 14.05 5.45 -15.27
C LEU A 122 13.56 5.83 -16.67
N ARG A 123 12.24 5.81 -16.92
CA ARG A 123 11.67 6.02 -18.26
C ARG A 123 11.00 7.39 -18.37
N PRO A 124 11.54 8.32 -19.19
CA PRO A 124 10.84 9.55 -19.53
C PRO A 124 9.47 9.29 -20.18
N GLY A 125 8.51 10.19 -20.00
CA GLY A 125 7.17 10.10 -20.59
C GLY A 125 6.13 9.35 -19.75
N THR A 126 6.58 8.54 -18.77
CA THR A 126 5.72 7.93 -17.75
C THR A 126 5.02 9.01 -16.89
N ILE A 127 3.96 8.62 -16.17
CA ILE A 127 3.26 9.54 -15.26
C ILE A 127 4.08 9.76 -13.98
N ARG A 128 4.10 11.00 -13.49
CA ARG A 128 4.56 11.39 -12.15
C ARG A 128 3.46 12.17 -11.43
N LEU A 129 3.40 12.07 -10.11
CA LEU A 129 2.34 12.72 -9.31
C LEU A 129 2.97 13.69 -8.29
N PRO A 130 3.21 14.97 -8.62
CA PRO A 130 3.69 15.94 -7.64
C PRO A 130 2.66 16.12 -6.51
N PRO A 131 3.06 16.24 -5.23
CA PRO A 131 2.12 16.40 -4.12
C PRO A 131 1.35 17.73 -4.17
N TRP A 132 1.99 18.80 -4.64
CA TRP A 132 1.39 20.14 -4.72
C TRP A 132 1.79 20.86 -6.02
N PRO A 133 1.31 20.41 -7.19
CA PRO A 133 1.73 20.92 -8.51
C PRO A 133 1.53 22.43 -8.69
N ASP A 134 0.48 22.98 -8.05
CA ASP A 134 0.10 24.39 -8.20
C ASP A 134 0.74 25.31 -7.15
N ARG A 135 1.52 24.75 -6.21
CA ARG A 135 2.08 25.49 -5.06
C ARG A 135 3.60 25.49 -5.03
N VAL A 136 4.23 24.38 -5.41
CA VAL A 136 5.69 24.26 -5.36
C VAL A 136 6.27 24.62 -6.74
N PRO A 137 7.14 25.62 -6.86
CA PRO A 137 7.73 25.99 -8.14
C PRO A 137 8.46 24.81 -8.80
N LEU A 138 8.47 24.80 -10.14
CA LEU A 138 9.15 23.79 -10.97
C LEU A 138 8.60 22.36 -10.87
N THR A 139 7.54 22.09 -10.11
CA THR A 139 6.97 20.72 -9.98
C THR A 139 5.72 20.47 -10.82
N ALA A 140 5.16 21.52 -11.45
CA ALA A 140 3.95 21.43 -12.26
C ALA A 140 4.04 20.39 -13.40
N GLY A 141 2.88 19.86 -13.79
CA GLY A 141 2.75 18.83 -14.83
C GLY A 141 2.86 17.39 -14.29
N ASP A 142 2.43 16.45 -15.13
CA ASP A 142 2.27 15.03 -14.77
C ASP A 142 3.19 14.08 -15.58
N ARG A 143 4.00 14.62 -16.49
CA ARG A 143 4.91 13.87 -17.33
C ARG A 143 6.29 13.80 -16.69
N ARG A 144 6.82 12.60 -16.53
CA ARG A 144 8.21 12.36 -16.08
C ARG A 144 9.18 12.82 -17.15
N THR A 145 10.02 13.78 -16.79
CA THR A 145 11.01 14.42 -17.66
C THR A 145 12.39 13.78 -17.46
N PRO A 146 13.38 14.05 -18.34
CA PRO A 146 14.76 13.62 -18.11
C PRO A 146 15.36 14.14 -16.80
N VAL A 147 14.92 15.31 -16.31
CA VAL A 147 15.36 15.85 -15.00
C VAL A 147 14.86 14.97 -13.86
N ASP A 148 13.62 14.50 -13.92
CA ASP A 148 13.06 13.57 -12.92
C ASP A 148 13.83 12.25 -12.91
N VAL A 149 14.16 11.73 -14.10
CA VAL A 149 14.96 10.50 -14.25
C VAL A 149 16.37 10.71 -13.69
N ALA A 150 17.03 11.83 -13.99
CA ALA A 150 18.35 12.15 -13.45
C ALA A 150 18.32 12.26 -11.91
N LEU A 151 17.31 12.93 -11.34
CA LEU A 151 17.12 13.01 -9.89
C LEU A 151 16.94 11.61 -9.27
N TYR A 152 16.15 10.75 -9.90
CA TYR A 152 15.99 9.37 -9.45
C TYR A 152 17.29 8.57 -9.51
N VAL A 153 18.10 8.72 -10.57
CA VAL A 153 19.44 8.12 -10.66
C VAL A 153 20.36 8.64 -9.54
N VAL A 154 20.31 9.93 -9.21
CA VAL A 154 21.08 10.48 -8.08
C VAL A 154 20.66 9.85 -6.75
N VAL A 155 19.38 9.58 -6.52
CA VAL A 155 18.91 8.85 -5.33
C VAL A 155 19.55 7.45 -5.27
N LEU A 156 19.48 6.68 -6.37
CA LEU A 156 20.04 5.33 -6.44
C LEU A 156 21.55 5.31 -6.22
N VAL A 157 22.28 6.21 -6.89
CA VAL A 157 23.73 6.35 -6.76
C VAL A 157 24.10 6.79 -5.34
N SER A 158 23.36 7.73 -4.75
CA SER A 158 23.64 8.22 -3.39
C SER A 158 23.44 7.11 -2.36
N ALA A 159 22.33 6.37 -2.42
CA ALA A 159 22.11 5.24 -1.51
C ALA A 159 23.20 4.15 -1.67
N SER A 160 23.56 3.83 -2.91
CA SER A 160 24.64 2.85 -3.18
C SER A 160 25.99 3.36 -2.68
N TYR A 161 26.27 4.66 -2.84
CA TYR A 161 27.47 5.31 -2.32
C TYR A 161 27.54 5.20 -0.79
N LEU A 162 26.48 5.53 -0.06
CA LEU A 162 26.44 5.35 1.41
C LEU A 162 26.74 3.89 1.82
N LEU A 163 26.16 2.91 1.14
CA LEU A 163 26.35 1.49 1.44
C LEU A 163 27.81 1.04 1.27
N THR A 164 28.59 1.71 0.41
CA THR A 164 30.02 1.41 0.20
C THR A 164 30.96 2.19 1.12
N ARG A 165 30.45 3.13 1.92
CA ARG A 165 31.30 3.90 2.83
C ARG A 165 31.79 3.07 4.02
N PRO A 166 33.06 3.22 4.46
CA PRO A 166 33.52 2.68 5.72
C PRO A 166 32.92 3.47 6.90
N GLY A 167 32.99 2.89 8.10
CA GLY A 167 32.78 3.64 9.32
C GLY A 167 33.95 4.58 9.58
N GLY A 168 33.67 5.77 10.12
CA GLY A 168 34.69 6.63 10.72
C GLY A 168 35.16 6.09 12.07
N ASP A 169 35.96 6.88 12.80
CA ASP A 169 36.56 6.48 14.09
C ASP A 169 35.54 6.02 15.14
N ALA A 170 34.30 6.50 15.06
CA ALA A 170 33.20 6.14 15.96
C ALA A 170 32.42 4.89 15.51
N GLY A 171 32.86 4.18 14.47
CA GLY A 171 32.13 3.01 13.94
C GLY A 171 30.79 3.36 13.28
N LEU A 172 30.65 4.60 12.78
CA LEU A 172 29.44 5.14 12.15
C LEU A 172 29.74 5.69 10.75
N LEU A 173 28.73 5.74 9.89
CA LEU A 173 28.78 6.49 8.63
C LEU A 173 29.01 7.98 8.90
N ASP A 174 29.80 8.63 8.05
CA ASP A 174 29.85 10.09 8.00
C ASP A 174 28.45 10.63 7.62
N PRO A 175 27.76 11.37 8.51
CA PRO A 175 26.43 11.88 8.21
C PRO A 175 26.40 12.82 7.00
N ARG A 176 27.52 13.50 6.69
CA ARG A 176 27.59 14.38 5.50
C ARG A 176 27.48 13.57 4.21
N ALA A 177 27.90 12.30 4.21
CA ALA A 177 27.72 11.40 3.08
C ALA A 177 26.24 11.10 2.79
N ALA A 178 25.33 11.30 3.77
CA ALA A 178 23.88 11.16 3.61
C ALA A 178 23.21 12.34 2.90
N LEU A 179 23.85 13.52 2.86
CA LEU A 179 23.25 14.75 2.32
C LEU A 179 22.76 14.61 0.87
N PRO A 180 23.52 14.01 -0.07
CA PRO A 180 23.04 13.83 -1.44
C PRO A 180 21.76 12.98 -1.50
N LEU A 181 21.68 11.90 -0.72
CA LEU A 181 20.49 11.05 -0.67
C LEU A 181 19.29 11.79 -0.07
N ILE A 182 19.50 12.47 1.07
CA ILE A 182 18.46 13.24 1.76
C ILE A 182 17.90 14.32 0.82
N GLY A 183 18.78 15.14 0.24
CA GLY A 183 18.40 16.25 -0.61
C GLY A 183 17.75 15.81 -1.91
N SER A 184 18.35 14.84 -2.62
CA SER A 184 17.80 14.36 -3.89
C SER A 184 16.45 13.67 -3.73
N LEU A 185 16.25 12.86 -2.69
CA LEU A 185 14.96 12.21 -2.44
C LEU A 185 13.89 13.21 -2.01
N ALA A 186 14.25 14.26 -1.25
CA ALA A 186 13.31 15.33 -0.92
C ALA A 186 12.85 16.10 -2.17
N VAL A 187 13.80 16.52 -3.01
CA VAL A 187 13.50 17.23 -4.26
C VAL A 187 12.70 16.34 -5.22
N LEU A 188 13.06 15.07 -5.34
CA LEU A 188 12.33 14.10 -6.16
C LEU A 188 10.91 13.87 -5.62
N GLY A 189 10.74 13.76 -4.30
CA GLY A 189 9.43 13.61 -3.67
C GLY A 189 8.49 14.79 -3.90
N LEU A 190 9.03 16.01 -3.99
CA LEU A 190 8.25 17.20 -4.37
C LEU A 190 7.84 17.19 -5.85
N ARG A 191 8.51 16.41 -6.70
CA ARG A 191 8.20 16.26 -8.13
C ARG A 191 7.36 15.03 -8.44
N ASP A 192 7.48 14.00 -7.61
CA ASP A 192 6.76 12.73 -7.70
C ASP A 192 6.62 12.09 -6.31
N LYS A 193 5.46 12.30 -5.69
CA LYS A 193 5.14 11.79 -4.35
C LYS A 193 5.18 10.26 -4.29
N THR A 194 4.91 9.59 -5.41
CA THR A 194 4.97 8.12 -5.53
C THR A 194 6.30 7.56 -5.05
N ILE A 195 7.41 8.19 -5.48
CA ILE A 195 8.77 7.70 -5.18
C ILE A 195 9.11 7.92 -3.71
N PHE A 196 8.71 9.07 -3.15
CA PHE A 196 8.92 9.37 -1.73
C PHE A 196 8.14 8.43 -0.81
N LEU A 197 6.90 8.10 -1.19
CA LEU A 197 6.07 7.14 -0.48
C LEU A 197 6.62 5.72 -0.58
N ALA A 198 7.06 5.30 -1.77
CA ALA A 198 7.72 4.02 -1.95
C ALA A 198 9.00 3.92 -1.12
N ALA A 199 9.78 5.00 -1.00
CA ALA A 199 10.98 5.06 -0.18
C ALA A 199 10.73 5.00 1.34
N ARG A 200 9.45 4.95 1.78
CA ARG A 200 9.05 5.08 3.18
C ARG A 200 9.61 6.35 3.81
N GLY A 201 9.32 7.50 3.21
CA GLY A 201 9.83 8.79 3.65
C GLY A 201 9.61 9.06 5.15
N GLU A 202 8.50 8.56 5.70
CA GLU A 202 8.13 8.65 7.12
C GLU A 202 9.02 7.82 8.06
N GLN A 203 9.74 6.83 7.54
CA GLN A 203 10.58 5.92 8.31
C GLN A 203 12.05 6.02 7.90
N TYR A 204 12.41 5.58 6.69
CA TYR A 204 13.80 5.42 6.31
C TYR A 204 14.46 6.74 5.98
N TRP A 205 13.80 7.62 5.21
CA TRP A 205 14.35 8.96 4.91
C TRP A 205 14.45 9.81 6.18
N LEU A 206 13.44 9.77 7.06
CA LEU A 206 13.50 10.41 8.38
C LEU A 206 14.69 9.88 9.22
N SER A 207 14.94 8.58 9.18
CA SER A 207 16.05 7.96 9.93
C SER A 207 17.43 8.40 9.43
N LEU A 208 17.59 8.83 8.18
CA LEU A 208 18.84 9.41 7.69
C LEU A 208 19.19 10.72 8.43
N LEU A 209 18.19 11.49 8.86
CA LEU A 209 18.40 12.72 9.62
C LEU A 209 18.95 12.43 11.03
N ILE A 210 18.68 11.23 11.57
CA ILE A 210 19.18 10.79 12.87
C ILE A 210 20.71 10.58 12.84
N PHE A 211 21.31 10.33 11.67
CA PHE A 211 22.76 10.09 11.56
C PHE A 211 23.61 11.30 12.00
N PHE A 212 23.03 12.50 12.03
CA PHE A 212 23.68 13.74 12.42
C PHE A 212 23.83 13.92 13.94
N PHE A 213 23.29 13.01 14.74
CA PHE A 213 23.33 13.07 16.19
C PHE A 213 24.41 12.15 16.79
N PRO A 214 24.86 12.39 18.03
CA PRO A 214 25.79 11.50 18.72
C PRO A 214 25.25 10.07 18.81
N TYR A 215 26.15 9.09 18.78
CA TYR A 215 25.81 7.67 18.75
C TYR A 215 24.69 7.24 19.74
N PRO A 216 24.74 7.55 21.05
CA PRO A 216 23.68 7.15 21.98
C PRO A 216 22.32 7.76 21.62
N ASP A 217 22.31 9.02 21.18
CA ASP A 217 21.11 9.72 20.74
C ASP A 217 20.55 9.10 19.45
N GLN A 218 21.39 8.55 18.56
CA GLN A 218 20.91 7.81 17.39
C GLN A 218 20.09 6.59 17.78
N ILE A 219 20.60 5.77 18.72
CA ILE A 219 19.90 4.59 19.22
C ILE A 219 18.56 4.98 19.85
N VAL A 220 18.52 6.05 20.66
CA VAL A 220 17.28 6.60 21.20
C VAL A 220 16.33 7.03 20.09
N GLY A 221 16.82 7.76 19.09
CA GLY A 221 16.04 8.20 17.94
C GLY A 221 15.41 7.03 17.18
N PHE A 222 16.18 5.97 16.90
CA PHE A 222 15.67 4.77 16.23
C PHE A 222 14.62 4.04 17.08
N LYS A 223 14.80 3.94 18.41
CA LYS A 223 13.77 3.38 19.31
C LYS A 223 12.48 4.19 19.27
N LEU A 224 12.57 5.52 19.21
CA LEU A 224 11.41 6.41 19.11
C LEU A 224 10.71 6.31 17.75
N VAL A 225 11.45 6.15 16.66
CA VAL A 225 10.87 5.84 15.33
C VAL A 225 10.08 4.52 15.39
N MET A 226 10.68 3.46 15.95
CA MET A 226 9.99 2.16 16.10
C MET A 226 8.74 2.28 16.96
N LEU A 227 8.81 2.98 18.10
CA LEU A 227 7.66 3.28 18.95
C LEU A 227 6.54 3.95 18.17
N ALA A 228 6.86 5.03 17.46
CA ALA A 228 5.90 5.82 16.72
C ALA A 228 5.22 4.99 15.62
N LEU A 229 5.96 4.15 14.89
CA LEU A 229 5.40 3.28 13.86
C LEU A 229 4.41 2.26 14.45
N TRP A 230 4.76 1.60 15.55
CA TRP A 230 3.84 0.67 16.22
C TRP A 230 2.62 1.38 16.80
N TRP A 231 2.80 2.53 17.46
CA TRP A 231 1.69 3.29 18.05
C TRP A 231 0.80 3.94 16.99
N GLY A 232 1.36 4.44 15.90
CA GLY A 232 0.61 4.95 14.75
C GLY A 232 -0.22 3.84 14.11
N ALA A 233 0.40 2.66 13.88
CA ALA A 233 -0.30 1.48 13.38
C ALA A 233 -1.41 1.02 14.34
N ALA A 234 -1.18 1.02 15.65
CA ALA A 234 -2.19 0.66 16.65
C ALA A 234 -3.35 1.68 16.69
N THR A 235 -3.02 2.97 16.66
CA THR A 235 -4.02 4.06 16.70
C THR A 235 -4.92 4.02 15.50
N SER A 236 -4.36 3.78 14.31
CA SER A 236 -5.17 3.67 13.11
C SER A 236 -6.12 2.48 13.14
N LYS A 237 -5.84 1.43 13.92
CA LYS A 237 -6.69 0.22 14.12
C LYS A 237 -7.84 0.42 15.12
N LEU A 238 -7.93 1.56 15.80
CA LEU A 238 -9.04 1.92 16.70
C LEU A 238 -10.31 2.28 15.90
N ASN A 239 -10.85 1.31 15.17
CA ASN A 239 -11.95 1.50 14.23
C ASN A 239 -12.75 0.20 14.03
N HIS A 240 -13.83 0.25 13.25
CA HIS A 240 -14.66 -0.92 12.94
C HIS A 240 -14.24 -1.71 11.67
N HIS A 241 -13.26 -1.19 10.92
CA HIS A 241 -12.73 -1.74 9.68
C HIS A 241 -11.69 -2.85 9.93
N PHE A 242 -10.88 -2.75 10.98
CA PHE A 242 -9.76 -3.66 11.23
C PHE A 242 -10.16 -5.15 11.36
N PRO A 243 -11.29 -5.52 12.00
CA PRO A 243 -11.76 -6.90 12.00
C PRO A 243 -11.99 -7.50 10.61
N PHE A 244 -12.33 -6.68 9.61
CA PHE A 244 -12.45 -7.13 8.22
C PHE A 244 -11.09 -7.48 7.63
N VAL A 245 -10.06 -6.65 7.90
CA VAL A 245 -8.69 -6.93 7.45
C VAL A 245 -8.21 -8.24 8.07
N VAL A 246 -8.37 -8.43 9.37
CA VAL A 246 -7.93 -9.67 10.04
C VAL A 246 -8.63 -10.89 9.45
N ALA A 247 -9.95 -10.85 9.24
CA ALA A 247 -10.66 -11.98 8.65
C ALA A 247 -10.14 -12.32 7.24
N VAL A 248 -9.96 -11.32 6.39
CA VAL A 248 -9.46 -11.50 5.01
C VAL A 248 -8.00 -11.96 5.00
N MET A 249 -7.15 -11.38 5.83
CA MET A 249 -5.74 -11.73 5.95
C MET A 249 -5.54 -13.17 6.43
N MET A 250 -6.28 -13.58 7.45
CA MET A 250 -6.21 -14.94 7.98
C MET A 250 -6.70 -15.99 6.97
N SER A 251 -7.76 -15.69 6.21
CA SER A 251 -8.22 -16.57 5.12
C SER A 251 -7.24 -16.68 3.95
N ASN A 252 -6.37 -15.67 3.75
CA ASN A 252 -5.35 -15.66 2.70
C ASN A 252 -4.07 -16.42 3.08
N SER A 253 -3.83 -16.70 4.37
CA SER A 253 -2.56 -17.25 4.83
C SER A 253 -2.23 -18.59 4.14
N PRO A 254 -1.02 -18.72 3.54
CA PRO A 254 -0.58 -19.97 2.93
C PRO A 254 -0.27 -21.06 3.95
N LEU A 255 0.04 -20.70 5.21
CA LEU A 255 0.33 -21.63 6.30
C LEU A 255 -0.95 -22.10 6.99
N LEU A 256 -1.94 -21.22 7.17
CA LEU A 256 -3.23 -21.58 7.74
C LEU A 256 -4.12 -22.23 6.68
N ARG A 257 -3.97 -23.54 6.47
CA ARG A 257 -4.73 -24.30 5.45
C ARG A 257 -5.99 -24.99 5.96
N VAL A 258 -6.25 -24.91 7.26
CA VAL A 258 -7.39 -25.59 7.88
C VAL A 258 -8.68 -24.79 7.62
N THR A 259 -9.57 -25.34 6.78
CA THR A 259 -10.80 -24.68 6.33
C THR A 259 -11.71 -24.25 7.50
N SER A 260 -11.78 -25.04 8.58
CA SER A 260 -12.59 -24.68 9.75
C SER A 260 -12.08 -23.41 10.43
N VAL A 261 -10.76 -23.21 10.52
CA VAL A 261 -10.16 -21.99 11.10
C VAL A 261 -10.41 -20.79 10.19
N ARG A 262 -10.28 -20.96 8.86
CA ARG A 262 -10.61 -19.90 7.90
C ARG A 262 -12.08 -19.49 8.01
N ARG A 263 -12.99 -20.45 8.05
CA ARG A 263 -14.43 -20.21 8.22
C ARG A 263 -14.76 -19.54 9.57
N ALA A 264 -14.04 -19.87 10.63
CA ALA A 264 -14.20 -19.25 11.95
C ALA A 264 -13.90 -17.74 11.99
N MET A 265 -13.24 -17.19 10.96
CA MET A 265 -13.04 -15.74 10.82
C MET A 265 -14.32 -14.99 10.41
N TYR A 266 -15.35 -15.71 9.96
CA TYR A 266 -16.61 -15.17 9.46
C TYR A 266 -17.79 -15.63 10.32
N ARG A 267 -18.91 -14.87 10.30
CA ARG A 267 -20.07 -15.16 11.16
C ARG A 267 -20.78 -16.46 10.80
N ASN A 268 -21.14 -16.65 9.53
CA ASN A 268 -21.86 -17.84 9.07
C ASN A 268 -21.63 -18.08 7.56
N PRO A 269 -20.44 -18.50 7.13
CA PRO A 269 -20.19 -18.78 5.72
C PRO A 269 -21.00 -20.00 5.25
N PRO A 270 -21.60 -19.99 4.04
CA PRO A 270 -21.43 -19.01 2.97
C PRO A 270 -22.48 -17.87 2.93
N HIS A 271 -23.32 -17.73 3.97
CA HIS A 271 -24.47 -16.82 3.99
C HIS A 271 -24.17 -15.44 4.60
N ASP A 272 -23.29 -15.39 5.61
CA ASP A 272 -22.85 -14.16 6.27
C ASP A 272 -21.32 -14.07 6.34
N LEU A 273 -20.75 -13.25 5.46
CA LEU A 273 -19.31 -13.04 5.34
C LEU A 273 -18.84 -11.77 6.08
N ARG A 274 -19.58 -11.34 7.11
CA ARG A 274 -19.08 -10.32 8.06
C ARG A 274 -18.09 -10.97 9.05
N PRO A 275 -17.15 -10.19 9.63
CA PRO A 275 -16.19 -10.69 10.61
C PRO A 275 -16.89 -11.31 11.82
N SER A 276 -16.34 -12.44 12.29
CA SER A 276 -16.77 -13.11 13.51
C SER A 276 -16.26 -12.39 14.76
N ARG A 277 -16.75 -12.84 15.93
CA ARG A 277 -16.22 -12.38 17.23
C ARG A 277 -14.74 -12.76 17.41
N LEU A 278 -14.30 -13.89 16.84
CA LEU A 278 -12.90 -14.32 16.88
C LEU A 278 -12.01 -13.36 16.06
N ALA A 279 -12.42 -13.02 14.84
CA ALA A 279 -11.70 -12.03 14.03
C ALA A 279 -11.60 -10.67 14.74
N ALA A 280 -12.70 -10.23 15.37
CA ALA A 280 -12.68 -9.03 16.19
C ALA A 280 -11.74 -9.15 17.39
N LEU A 281 -11.75 -10.26 18.13
CA LEU A 281 -10.85 -10.48 19.27
C LEU A 281 -9.39 -10.40 18.84
N LEU A 282 -9.00 -11.13 17.79
CA LEU A 282 -7.63 -11.12 17.26
C LEU A 282 -7.19 -9.73 16.81
N ALA A 283 -8.08 -8.96 16.18
CA ALA A 283 -7.84 -7.57 15.81
C ALA A 283 -7.51 -6.70 17.03
N HIS A 284 -8.30 -6.78 18.10
CA HIS A 284 -8.06 -5.96 19.30
C HIS A 284 -6.85 -6.44 20.10
N VAL A 285 -6.56 -7.74 20.13
CA VAL A 285 -5.32 -8.27 20.73
C VAL A 285 -4.10 -7.73 20.00
N GLY A 286 -4.09 -7.77 18.66
CA GLY A 286 -3.00 -7.18 17.88
C GLY A 286 -2.82 -5.69 18.16
N THR A 287 -3.93 -4.95 18.23
CA THR A 287 -3.92 -3.52 18.57
C THR A 287 -3.35 -3.25 19.97
N ALA A 288 -3.75 -4.04 20.97
CA ALA A 288 -3.25 -3.90 22.34
C ALA A 288 -1.75 -4.25 22.43
N THR A 289 -1.30 -5.29 21.73
CA THR A 289 0.11 -5.68 21.62
C THR A 289 0.97 -4.54 21.09
N GLU A 290 0.53 -3.89 20.01
CA GLU A 290 1.25 -2.79 19.37
C GLU A 290 1.29 -1.51 20.23
N TYR A 291 0.46 -1.39 21.27
CA TYR A 291 0.60 -0.34 22.28
C TYR A 291 1.50 -0.76 23.44
N LEU A 292 1.15 -1.87 24.09
CA LEU A 292 1.68 -2.25 25.41
C LEU A 292 3.12 -2.73 25.34
N VAL A 293 3.47 -3.54 24.33
CA VAL A 293 4.81 -4.11 24.27
C VAL A 293 5.86 -3.06 23.85
N PRO A 294 5.61 -2.20 22.84
CA PRO A 294 6.49 -1.08 22.55
C PRO A 294 6.62 -0.08 23.70
N LEU A 295 5.54 0.21 24.43
CA LEU A 295 5.58 1.02 25.65
C LEU A 295 6.59 0.43 26.65
N PHE A 296 6.48 -0.87 26.93
CA PHE A 296 7.41 -1.55 27.80
C PHE A 296 8.85 -1.51 27.25
N LEU A 297 9.07 -1.93 26.01
CA LEU A 297 10.40 -2.02 25.40
C LEU A 297 11.14 -0.66 25.39
N VAL A 298 10.43 0.43 25.17
CA VAL A 298 11.03 1.77 25.00
C VAL A 298 11.23 2.50 26.33
N PHE A 299 10.27 2.40 27.26
CA PHE A 299 10.31 3.19 28.51
C PHE A 299 10.74 2.40 29.74
N LEU A 300 10.63 1.06 29.71
CA LEU A 300 10.85 0.19 30.87
C LEU A 300 11.91 -0.91 30.60
N GLY A 301 12.12 -1.28 29.34
CA GLY A 301 13.12 -2.26 28.92
C GLY A 301 14.54 -1.76 29.19
N ARG A 302 15.30 -2.53 29.95
CA ARG A 302 16.71 -2.23 30.33
C ARG A 302 17.61 -3.47 30.17
N GLY A 303 17.29 -4.31 29.19
CA GLY A 303 17.86 -5.65 29.06
C GLY A 303 17.28 -6.66 30.07
N GLY A 304 17.96 -7.79 30.24
CA GLY A 304 17.52 -8.88 31.13
C GLY A 304 16.32 -9.68 30.63
N PHE A 305 15.84 -10.60 31.46
CA PHE A 305 14.83 -11.61 31.08
C PHE A 305 13.56 -11.00 30.49
N TRP A 306 12.96 -10.00 31.15
CA TRP A 306 11.68 -9.42 30.70
C TRP A 306 11.79 -8.66 29.38
N THR A 307 12.90 -7.96 29.15
CA THR A 307 13.17 -7.31 27.85
C THR A 307 13.29 -8.34 26.75
N TRP A 308 14.04 -9.42 26.97
CA TRP A 308 14.18 -10.51 25.99
C TRP A 308 12.86 -11.27 25.76
N ALA A 309 12.04 -11.48 26.79
CA ALA A 309 10.72 -12.08 26.64
C ALA A 309 9.81 -11.20 25.76
N ALA A 310 9.82 -9.88 25.98
CA ALA A 310 9.08 -8.92 25.15
C ALA A 310 9.60 -8.86 23.69
N VAL A 311 10.93 -8.89 23.50
CA VAL A 311 11.56 -8.99 22.18
C VAL A 311 11.11 -10.25 21.46
N LEU A 312 11.22 -11.43 22.09
CA LEU A 312 10.82 -12.71 21.48
C LEU A 312 9.33 -12.75 21.17
N TYR A 313 8.49 -12.22 22.06
CA TYR A 313 7.05 -12.09 21.80
C TYR A 313 6.76 -11.24 20.56
N MET A 314 7.40 -10.07 20.43
CA MET A 314 7.23 -9.21 19.25
C MET A 314 7.80 -9.84 17.98
N VAL A 315 8.88 -10.62 18.08
CA VAL A 315 9.39 -11.40 16.94
C VAL A 315 8.35 -12.42 16.49
N LEU A 316 7.73 -13.17 17.41
CA LEU A 316 6.64 -14.10 17.09
C LEU A 316 5.43 -13.38 16.49
N PHE A 317 5.11 -12.18 16.98
CA PHE A 317 4.05 -11.33 16.43
C PHE A 317 4.33 -10.94 14.97
N HIS A 318 5.54 -10.47 14.66
CA HIS A 318 5.93 -10.12 13.29
C HIS A 318 6.06 -11.35 12.37
N LEU A 319 6.57 -12.48 12.88
CA LEU A 319 6.60 -13.75 12.15
C LEU A 319 5.18 -14.25 11.83
N HIS A 320 4.23 -14.07 12.75
CA HIS A 320 2.83 -14.37 12.51
C HIS A 320 2.27 -13.52 11.37
N ILE A 321 2.46 -12.19 11.40
CA ILE A 321 2.03 -11.30 10.31
C ILE A 321 2.66 -11.73 8.98
N LEU A 322 3.98 -11.97 8.95
CA LEU A 322 4.70 -12.41 7.77
C LEU A 322 4.11 -13.73 7.21
N SER A 323 3.73 -14.66 8.08
CA SER A 323 3.13 -15.95 7.71
C SER A 323 1.75 -15.85 7.05
N THR A 324 1.07 -14.71 7.18
CA THR A 324 -0.22 -14.47 6.51
C THR A 324 -0.09 -14.00 5.08
N VAL A 325 1.11 -13.57 4.67
CA VAL A 325 1.42 -12.99 3.35
C VAL A 325 0.32 -12.01 2.91
N PRO A 326 0.15 -10.90 3.65
CA PRO A 326 -0.94 -9.96 3.38
C PRO A 326 -0.76 -9.30 2.01
N MET A 327 -1.89 -8.98 1.37
CA MET A 327 -1.90 -8.21 0.11
C MET A 327 -1.19 -6.85 0.31
N GLY A 328 -0.46 -6.39 -0.69
CA GLY A 328 0.50 -5.28 -0.57
C GLY A 328 1.91 -5.72 -0.13
N VAL A 329 2.04 -6.92 0.44
CA VAL A 329 3.28 -7.68 0.72
C VAL A 329 4.39 -6.89 1.44
N PRO A 330 4.14 -6.40 2.68
CA PRO A 330 5.12 -5.72 3.54
C PRO A 330 6.10 -6.69 4.22
N LEU A 331 6.67 -7.63 3.47
CA LEU A 331 7.42 -8.74 4.06
C LEU A 331 8.78 -8.26 4.56
N GLU A 332 9.50 -7.51 3.74
CA GLU A 332 10.81 -6.92 4.08
C GLU A 332 10.71 -5.96 5.26
N TRP A 333 9.61 -5.21 5.35
CA TRP A 333 9.32 -4.33 6.47
C TRP A 333 9.20 -5.10 7.79
N ASN A 334 8.51 -6.25 7.81
CA ASN A 334 8.45 -7.11 8.99
C ASN A 334 9.83 -7.70 9.35
N LEU A 335 10.65 -8.06 8.35
CA LEU A 335 12.03 -8.54 8.59
C LEU A 335 12.92 -7.43 9.17
N PHE A 336 12.79 -6.19 8.69
CA PHE A 336 13.44 -5.02 9.28
C PHE A 336 13.04 -4.82 10.74
N PHE A 337 11.75 -4.98 11.07
CA PHE A 337 11.26 -4.87 12.44
C PHE A 337 11.81 -5.97 13.35
N ILE A 338 11.89 -7.22 12.86
CA ILE A 338 12.50 -8.33 13.59
C ILE A 338 13.98 -8.05 13.88
N PHE A 339 14.74 -7.59 12.89
CA PHE A 339 16.14 -7.20 13.13
C PHE A 339 16.24 -6.04 14.13
N SER A 340 15.39 -5.02 13.99
CA SER A 340 15.34 -3.86 14.88
C SER A 340 15.02 -4.25 16.33
N LEU A 341 14.17 -5.26 16.54
CA LEU A 341 13.89 -5.80 17.87
C LEU A 341 15.15 -6.37 18.53
N PHE A 342 15.90 -7.21 17.81
CA PHE A 342 17.15 -7.77 18.31
C PHE A 342 18.24 -6.71 18.50
N HIS A 343 18.39 -5.81 17.54
CA HIS A 343 19.47 -4.82 17.56
C HIS A 343 19.20 -3.70 18.57
N LEU A 344 18.06 -3.01 18.48
CA LEU A 344 17.78 -1.85 19.34
C LEU A 344 17.40 -2.26 20.77
N PHE A 345 16.57 -3.29 20.94
CA PHE A 345 16.04 -3.65 22.26
C PHE A 345 16.74 -4.85 22.90
N GLY A 346 17.41 -5.69 22.11
CA GLY A 346 18.28 -6.76 22.59
C GLY A 346 19.71 -6.27 22.84
N ALA A 347 20.47 -6.04 21.77
CA ALA A 347 21.89 -5.68 21.84
C ALA A 347 22.12 -4.32 22.50
N TYR A 348 21.27 -3.32 22.20
CA TYR A 348 21.31 -1.99 22.79
C TYR A 348 20.21 -1.75 23.82
N GLY A 349 19.79 -2.80 24.53
CA GLY A 349 18.75 -2.72 25.55
C GLY A 349 19.10 -1.85 26.75
N ASP A 350 20.39 -1.56 26.97
CA ASP A 350 20.93 -0.71 28.03
C ASP A 350 20.83 0.80 27.73
N ILE A 351 20.85 1.21 26.47
CA ILE A 351 20.65 2.60 26.04
C ILE A 351 19.14 2.91 26.04
N THR A 352 18.66 3.67 27.00
CA THR A 352 17.23 3.99 27.15
C THR A 352 16.88 5.38 26.62
N VAL A 353 15.59 5.67 26.46
CA VAL A 353 15.13 7.02 26.08
C VAL A 353 15.54 8.11 27.08
N TYR A 354 15.88 7.73 28.32
CA TYR A 354 16.34 8.66 29.35
C TYR A 354 17.82 9.05 29.19
N ASP A 355 18.55 8.36 28.30
CA ASP A 355 19.96 8.66 27.98
C ASP A 355 20.11 9.74 26.90
N LEU A 356 19.00 10.29 26.39
CA LEU A 356 18.99 11.34 25.38
C LEU A 356 19.72 12.60 25.89
N ARG A 357 20.78 13.00 25.20
CA ARG A 357 21.59 14.20 25.55
C ARG A 357 21.34 15.40 24.66
N THR A 358 20.86 15.17 23.43
CA THR A 358 20.60 16.25 22.45
C THR A 358 19.10 16.40 22.19
N PRO A 359 18.37 17.28 22.92
CA PRO A 359 16.93 17.48 22.72
C PRO A 359 16.55 17.93 21.31
N ALA A 360 17.46 18.53 20.55
CA ALA A 360 17.23 18.91 19.16
C ALA A 360 16.83 17.71 18.27
N LEU A 361 17.21 16.47 18.65
CA LEU A 361 16.74 15.27 17.97
C LEU A 361 15.21 15.17 17.99
N LEU A 362 14.58 15.49 19.13
CA LEU A 362 13.12 15.46 19.26
C LEU A 362 12.45 16.49 18.36
N LEU A 363 13.07 17.66 18.16
CA LEU A 363 12.55 18.68 17.24
C LEU A 363 12.53 18.19 15.79
N VAL A 364 13.46 17.31 15.41
CA VAL A 364 13.53 16.72 14.08
C VAL A 364 12.50 15.59 13.91
N ILE A 365 12.37 14.69 14.89
CA ILE A 365 11.57 13.47 14.73
C ILE A 365 10.11 13.60 15.20
N LEU A 366 9.79 14.40 16.22
CA LEU A 366 8.42 14.45 16.75
C LEU A 366 7.41 15.04 15.76
N PRO A 367 7.71 16.09 14.96
CA PRO A 367 6.76 16.60 13.99
C PRO A 367 6.29 15.53 12.97
N PRO A 368 7.17 14.79 12.26
CA PRO A 368 6.72 13.74 11.36
C PRO A 368 6.16 12.51 12.09
N LEU A 369 6.65 12.16 13.29
CA LEU A 369 6.21 10.94 13.99
C LEU A 369 4.92 11.12 14.81
N VAL A 370 4.52 12.34 15.13
CA VAL A 370 3.34 12.62 15.97
C VAL A 370 2.37 13.53 15.25
N LEU A 371 2.80 14.69 14.75
CA LEU A 371 1.86 15.67 14.16
C LEU A 371 1.25 15.16 12.86
N LEU A 372 2.03 14.51 11.98
CA LEU A 372 1.50 13.96 10.73
C LEU A 372 0.52 12.79 10.97
N PRO A 373 0.82 11.79 11.82
CA PRO A 373 -0.17 10.77 12.20
C PRO A 373 -1.42 11.36 12.85
N LEU A 374 -1.28 12.30 13.79
CA LEU A 374 -2.45 12.95 14.41
C LEU A 374 -3.30 13.66 13.37
N LEU A 375 -2.68 14.49 12.54
CA LEU A 375 -3.39 15.22 11.48
C LEU A 375 -4.01 14.25 10.48
N GLY A 376 -3.31 13.22 10.04
CA GLY A 376 -3.83 12.24 9.07
C GLY A 376 -4.95 11.35 9.61
N ASN A 377 -5.03 11.14 10.93
CA ASN A 377 -6.17 10.43 11.53
C ASN A 377 -7.39 11.36 11.71
N VAL A 378 -7.19 12.67 11.87
CA VAL A 378 -8.28 13.66 12.04
C VAL A 378 -8.76 14.25 10.71
N ARG A 379 -7.84 14.46 9.77
CA ARG A 379 -7.98 15.03 8.43
C ARG A 379 -7.22 14.16 7.42
N PRO A 380 -7.76 12.96 7.15
CA PRO A 380 -7.14 12.02 6.23
C PRO A 380 -7.03 12.53 4.78
N ASP A 381 -7.80 13.56 4.44
CA ASP A 381 -7.72 14.27 3.17
C ASP A 381 -6.44 15.12 2.99
N LEU A 382 -5.68 15.37 4.07
CA LEU A 382 -4.49 16.22 4.04
C LEU A 382 -3.17 15.45 4.11
N VAL A 383 -3.18 14.26 4.70
CA VAL A 383 -1.96 13.47 4.94
C VAL A 383 -2.18 12.07 4.38
N SER A 384 -1.26 11.68 3.51
CA SER A 384 -1.29 10.38 2.85
C SER A 384 -1.22 9.22 3.85
N PHE A 385 -1.66 8.05 3.41
CA PHE A 385 -1.77 6.83 4.22
C PHE A 385 -0.46 6.46 4.96
N LEU A 386 0.69 6.58 4.30
CA LEU A 386 1.98 6.19 4.90
C LEU A 386 2.45 7.17 5.99
N PRO A 387 2.58 8.50 5.74
CA PRO A 387 2.96 9.43 6.80
C PRO A 387 1.93 9.53 7.92
N ALA A 388 0.66 9.19 7.65
CA ALA A 388 -0.38 9.10 8.68
C ALA A 388 -0.28 7.83 9.55
N MET A 389 0.62 6.90 9.20
CA MET A 389 0.82 5.59 9.84
C MET A 389 -0.46 4.74 9.92
N ARG A 390 -1.30 4.81 8.88
CA ARG A 390 -2.60 4.10 8.85
C ARG A 390 -2.49 2.64 8.40
N TYR A 391 -1.32 2.04 8.64
CA TYR A 391 -0.91 0.77 8.09
C TYR A 391 -1.89 -0.36 8.40
N TYR A 392 -2.43 -0.98 7.35
CA TYR A 392 -3.24 -2.21 7.43
C TYR A 392 -4.44 -2.16 8.37
N ALA A 393 -4.94 -0.96 8.72
CA ALA A 393 -6.02 -0.80 9.68
C ALA A 393 -7.43 -0.98 9.10
N GLY A 394 -7.54 -1.19 7.79
CA GLY A 394 -8.80 -1.24 7.05
C GLY A 394 -9.36 0.13 6.69
N ASN A 395 -8.70 1.19 7.19
CA ASN A 395 -9.17 2.56 7.14
C ASN A 395 -8.17 3.45 6.36
N TRP A 396 -8.15 3.29 5.04
CA TRP A 396 -7.35 4.07 4.09
C TRP A 396 -8.20 4.55 2.91
N ALA A 397 -7.74 5.59 2.20
CA ALA A 397 -8.41 6.07 0.99
C ALA A 397 -8.43 4.97 -0.09
N THR A 398 -9.52 4.85 -0.83
CA THR A 398 -9.68 3.83 -1.90
C THR A 398 -10.42 4.43 -3.09
N SER A 399 -10.28 3.85 -4.27
CA SER A 399 -11.14 4.21 -5.40
C SER A 399 -11.49 3.01 -6.26
N VAL A 400 -12.56 3.16 -7.02
CA VAL A 400 -12.94 2.24 -8.09
C VAL A 400 -13.17 3.04 -9.36
N TRP A 401 -12.66 2.50 -10.46
CA TRP A 401 -12.71 3.12 -11.77
C TRP A 401 -13.67 2.33 -12.66
N ILE A 402 -14.56 3.05 -13.33
CA ILE A 402 -15.59 2.52 -14.22
C ILE A 402 -15.25 3.02 -15.62
N PHE A 403 -14.91 2.10 -16.51
CA PHE A 403 -14.54 2.38 -17.89
C PHE A 403 -15.57 1.79 -18.84
N THR A 404 -15.86 2.47 -19.95
CA THR A 404 -16.31 1.78 -21.16
C THR A 404 -15.17 0.93 -21.72
N ARG A 405 -15.48 -0.11 -22.50
CA ARG A 405 -14.43 -0.99 -23.06
C ARG A 405 -13.44 -0.25 -23.95
N ASP A 406 -13.94 0.66 -24.79
CA ASP A 406 -13.10 1.48 -25.67
C ASP A 406 -12.16 2.41 -24.87
N ALA A 407 -12.63 2.95 -23.74
CA ALA A 407 -11.83 3.82 -22.89
C ALA A 407 -10.71 3.03 -22.20
N LEU A 408 -11.00 1.81 -21.74
CA LEU A 408 -9.98 0.93 -21.17
C LEU A 408 -8.91 0.57 -22.19
N THR A 409 -9.29 0.28 -23.43
CA THR A 409 -8.33 0.02 -24.53
C THR A 409 -7.49 1.27 -24.81
N ARG A 410 -8.11 2.45 -24.95
CA ARG A 410 -7.38 3.71 -25.16
C ARG A 410 -6.43 4.05 -24.01
N MET A 411 -6.80 3.76 -22.77
CA MET A 411 -5.86 3.88 -21.64
C MET A 411 -4.67 2.93 -21.83
N SER A 412 -4.94 1.68 -22.21
CA SER A 412 -3.90 0.67 -22.36
C SER A 412 -2.88 0.96 -23.47
N GLU A 413 -3.30 1.73 -24.48
CA GLU A 413 -2.49 2.11 -25.65
C GLU A 413 -1.83 3.49 -25.47
N GLY A 414 -2.49 4.41 -24.75
CA GLY A 414 -2.07 5.81 -24.62
C GLY A 414 -1.04 6.07 -23.52
N LEU A 415 -0.84 5.14 -22.58
CA LEU A 415 0.11 5.31 -21.48
C LEU A 415 1.48 4.70 -21.78
N VAL A 416 2.54 5.43 -21.40
CA VAL A 416 3.91 4.90 -21.40
C VAL A 416 4.08 4.05 -20.15
N THR A 417 4.09 2.72 -20.29
CA THR A 417 4.21 1.76 -19.18
C THR A 417 5.27 0.69 -19.46
N SER A 418 5.74 -0.02 -18.44
CA SER A 418 6.64 -1.18 -18.61
C SER A 418 5.92 -2.54 -18.55
N SER A 419 4.62 -2.54 -18.26
CA SER A 419 3.79 -3.74 -18.14
C SER A 419 2.44 -3.53 -18.81
N ARG A 420 1.80 -4.63 -19.24
CA ARG A 420 0.38 -4.63 -19.64
C ARG A 420 -0.52 -4.41 -18.42
N LEU A 421 -1.80 -4.13 -18.63
CA LEU A 421 -2.81 -4.22 -17.56
C LEU A 421 -2.79 -5.62 -16.92
N THR A 422 -3.14 -5.70 -15.64
CA THR A 422 -3.09 -6.95 -14.86
C THR A 422 -3.85 -8.10 -15.54
N THR A 423 -5.01 -7.83 -16.13
CA THR A 423 -5.78 -8.82 -16.91
C THR A 423 -4.98 -9.37 -18.09
N GLY A 424 -4.33 -8.51 -18.87
CA GLY A 424 -3.50 -8.93 -20.00
C GLY A 424 -2.21 -9.63 -19.59
N GLN A 425 -1.66 -9.35 -18.40
CA GLN A 425 -0.55 -10.11 -17.84
C GLN A 425 -1.00 -11.53 -17.43
N LEU A 426 -2.17 -11.63 -16.77
CA LEU A 426 -2.75 -12.90 -16.36
C LEU A 426 -3.17 -13.76 -17.56
N GLU A 427 -3.70 -13.15 -18.62
CA GLU A 427 -4.08 -13.85 -19.85
C GLU A 427 -2.87 -14.48 -20.52
N ALA A 428 -1.75 -13.76 -20.59
CA ALA A 428 -0.49 -14.30 -21.11
C ALA A 428 0.06 -15.48 -20.28
N LEU A 429 -0.24 -15.52 -18.97
CA LEU A 429 0.23 -16.57 -18.06
C LEU A 429 -0.67 -17.79 -17.99
N TYR A 430 -1.99 -17.58 -18.01
CA TYR A 430 -2.98 -18.59 -17.62
C TYR A 430 -4.14 -18.76 -18.61
N GLY A 431 -4.16 -18.01 -19.71
CA GLY A 431 -5.27 -17.95 -20.67
C GLY A 431 -6.42 -17.05 -20.21
N ALA A 432 -7.32 -16.74 -21.15
CA ALA A 432 -8.38 -15.75 -20.98
C ALA A 432 -9.34 -16.08 -19.83
N ASP A 433 -9.83 -17.32 -19.76
CA ASP A 433 -10.79 -17.75 -18.74
C ASP A 433 -10.23 -17.63 -17.32
N THR A 434 -9.00 -18.11 -17.11
CA THR A 434 -8.33 -17.99 -15.82
C THR A 434 -8.06 -16.53 -15.45
N ALA A 435 -7.65 -15.71 -16.42
CA ALA A 435 -7.38 -14.30 -16.21
C ALA A 435 -8.63 -13.54 -15.75
N VAL A 436 -9.78 -13.83 -16.35
CA VAL A 436 -11.07 -13.25 -15.95
C VAL A 436 -11.40 -13.59 -14.49
N LEU A 437 -11.24 -14.85 -14.08
CA LEU A 437 -11.56 -15.30 -12.73
C LEU A 437 -10.60 -14.71 -11.69
N LEU A 438 -9.30 -14.69 -11.99
CA LEU A 438 -8.28 -14.11 -11.12
C LEU A 438 -8.42 -12.59 -11.00
N ALA A 439 -8.74 -11.87 -12.08
CA ALA A 439 -9.00 -10.42 -12.01
C ALA A 439 -10.21 -10.11 -11.11
N HIS A 440 -11.27 -10.92 -11.18
CA HIS A 440 -12.42 -10.78 -10.28
C HIS A 440 -12.11 -11.11 -8.82
N LYS A 441 -11.03 -11.85 -8.51
CA LYS A 441 -10.60 -12.04 -7.12
C LYS A 441 -10.22 -10.76 -6.42
N VAL A 442 -9.65 -9.79 -7.14
CA VAL A 442 -9.31 -8.48 -6.58
C VAL A 442 -10.58 -7.73 -6.16
N GLN A 443 -11.64 -7.80 -6.97
CA GLN A 443 -12.94 -7.22 -6.61
C GLN A 443 -13.57 -7.96 -5.40
N GLY A 444 -13.46 -9.29 -5.35
CA GLY A 444 -13.91 -10.08 -4.20
C GLY A 444 -13.14 -9.74 -2.92
N TRP A 445 -11.82 -9.59 -2.99
CA TRP A 445 -10.97 -9.13 -1.89
C TRP A 445 -11.41 -7.76 -1.38
N ARG A 446 -11.59 -6.79 -2.29
CA ARG A 446 -12.07 -5.45 -1.93
C ARG A 446 -13.44 -5.52 -1.28
N GLY A 447 -14.38 -6.26 -1.86
CA GLY A 447 -15.75 -6.44 -1.35
C GLY A 447 -15.81 -7.02 0.05
N LEU A 448 -14.85 -7.88 0.44
CA LEU A 448 -14.77 -8.41 1.80
C LEU A 448 -14.42 -7.34 2.85
N HIS A 449 -13.77 -6.23 2.46
CA HIS A 449 -13.52 -5.08 3.33
C HIS A 449 -14.74 -4.16 3.42
N SER A 450 -14.84 -3.38 4.49
CA SER A 450 -15.94 -2.40 4.67
C SER A 450 -16.02 -1.38 3.52
N HIS A 451 -14.88 -0.86 3.04
CA HIS A 451 -14.86 0.08 1.91
C HIS A 451 -15.40 -0.54 0.63
N GLY A 452 -15.14 -1.82 0.38
CA GLY A 452 -15.69 -2.51 -0.79
C GLY A 452 -17.21 -2.61 -0.74
N ARG A 453 -17.82 -2.65 0.45
CA ARG A 453 -19.29 -2.66 0.61
C ARG A 453 -19.90 -1.31 0.24
N ALA A 454 -19.20 -0.21 0.53
CA ALA A 454 -19.57 1.11 0.03
C ALA A 454 -19.38 1.22 -1.48
N HIS A 455 -18.20 0.87 -1.99
CA HIS A 455 -17.92 0.87 -3.43
C HIS A 455 -18.94 0.06 -4.21
N ASN A 456 -19.33 -1.12 -3.71
CA ASN A 456 -20.29 -1.96 -4.40
C ASN A 456 -21.65 -1.30 -4.59
N GLY A 457 -22.16 -0.59 -3.57
CA GLY A 457 -23.41 0.15 -3.69
C GLY A 457 -23.26 1.43 -4.52
N LEU A 458 -22.15 2.15 -4.37
CA LEU A 458 -21.86 3.35 -5.16
C LEU A 458 -21.71 3.03 -6.65
N ILE A 459 -21.09 1.90 -7.01
CA ILE A 459 -20.99 1.47 -8.42
C ILE A 459 -22.37 1.25 -9.02
N ASP A 460 -23.27 0.55 -8.32
CA ASP A 460 -24.62 0.28 -8.84
C ASP A 460 -25.41 1.59 -9.00
N ARG A 461 -25.23 2.55 -8.08
CA ARG A 461 -25.80 3.91 -8.16
C ARG A 461 -25.23 4.73 -9.33
N VAL A 462 -23.91 4.74 -9.51
CA VAL A 462 -23.22 5.58 -10.50
C VAL A 462 -23.31 5.02 -11.91
N ALA A 463 -23.23 3.69 -12.06
CA ALA A 463 -23.36 3.03 -13.35
C ALA A 463 -24.83 2.93 -13.81
N ALA A 464 -25.81 3.05 -12.89
CA ALA A 464 -27.24 3.13 -13.19
C ALA A 464 -27.79 2.08 -14.19
N GLY A 465 -27.22 0.87 -14.19
CA GLY A 465 -27.63 -0.22 -15.09
C GLY A 465 -26.97 -0.19 -16.48
N GLU A 466 -25.88 0.56 -16.67
CA GLU A 466 -25.07 0.48 -17.89
C GLU A 466 -24.41 -0.91 -18.01
N ASP A 467 -24.84 -1.69 -19.01
CA ASP A 467 -24.43 -3.09 -19.17
C ASP A 467 -23.00 -3.26 -19.74
N ASP A 468 -22.41 -2.22 -20.34
CA ASP A 468 -21.10 -2.28 -21.01
C ASP A 468 -19.96 -1.52 -20.30
N VAL A 469 -19.88 -1.68 -18.98
CA VAL A 469 -18.79 -1.09 -18.18
C VAL A 469 -17.86 -2.13 -17.55
N VAL A 470 -16.60 -1.77 -17.44
CA VAL A 470 -15.55 -2.54 -16.76
C VAL A 470 -15.12 -1.80 -15.50
N THR A 471 -15.19 -2.48 -14.36
CA THR A 471 -14.78 -1.92 -13.06
C THR A 471 -13.41 -2.41 -12.64
N LEU A 472 -12.49 -1.49 -12.33
CA LEU A 472 -11.16 -1.78 -11.82
C LEU A 472 -10.95 -1.14 -10.44
N ASP A 473 -10.33 -1.88 -9.51
CA ASP A 473 -9.85 -1.30 -8.25
C ASP A 473 -8.72 -0.30 -8.55
N GLY A 474 -8.72 0.85 -7.87
CA GLY A 474 -7.74 1.91 -8.07
C GLY A 474 -6.29 1.43 -7.90
N GLU A 475 -6.04 0.43 -7.05
CA GLU A 475 -4.70 -0.16 -6.88
C GLU A 475 -4.18 -0.82 -8.17
N LEU A 476 -5.07 -1.37 -9.01
CA LEU A 476 -4.70 -1.94 -10.31
C LEU A 476 -4.37 -0.84 -11.32
N VAL A 477 -5.09 0.27 -11.26
CA VAL A 477 -4.84 1.44 -12.12
C VAL A 477 -3.51 2.10 -11.72
N ALA A 478 -3.24 2.27 -10.43
CA ALA A 478 -1.95 2.77 -9.94
C ALA A 478 -0.77 1.86 -10.35
N ALA A 479 -0.89 0.55 -10.11
CA ALA A 479 0.15 -0.42 -10.51
C ALA A 479 0.49 -0.32 -12.00
N TYR A 480 -0.53 -0.16 -12.85
CA TYR A 480 -0.36 -0.04 -14.30
C TYR A 480 0.17 1.35 -14.72
N ALA A 481 -0.40 2.43 -14.21
CA ALA A 481 -0.15 3.78 -14.72
C ALA A 481 1.14 4.42 -14.16
N ILE A 482 1.46 4.16 -12.89
CA ILE A 482 2.61 4.79 -12.19
C ILE A 482 3.67 3.77 -11.72
N GLY A 483 3.39 2.48 -11.88
CA GLY A 483 4.34 1.40 -11.60
C GLY A 483 4.48 1.05 -10.12
N TRP A 484 3.57 1.50 -9.26
CA TRP A 484 3.63 1.20 -7.83
C TRP A 484 2.24 1.32 -7.19
N ASN A 485 1.94 0.41 -6.27
CA ASN A 485 0.71 0.39 -5.48
C ASN A 485 0.99 -0.22 -4.09
N PHE A 486 0.33 0.27 -3.05
CA PHE A 486 0.56 -0.19 -1.67
C PHE A 486 -0.56 0.22 -0.69
N GLY A 487 -1.83 0.24 -1.12
CA GLY A 487 -2.90 0.67 -0.22
C GLY A 487 -3.00 2.20 -0.08
N GLU A 488 -2.37 2.96 -0.98
CA GLU A 488 -2.34 4.42 -0.96
C GLU A 488 -3.36 4.99 -1.94
N GLY A 489 -4.54 5.36 -1.41
CA GLY A 489 -5.63 5.86 -2.22
C GLY A 489 -5.40 7.20 -2.90
N HIS A 490 -4.52 8.02 -2.34
CA HIS A 490 -4.16 9.34 -2.88
C HIS A 490 -3.22 9.25 -4.10
N LEU A 491 -2.89 8.05 -4.56
CA LEU A 491 -2.16 7.79 -5.81
C LEU A 491 -3.07 7.39 -6.98
N HIS A 492 -4.34 7.09 -6.72
CA HIS A 492 -5.32 6.71 -7.74
C HIS A 492 -6.64 7.47 -7.57
N ASP A 493 -6.51 8.76 -7.30
CA ASP A 493 -7.57 9.73 -7.17
C ASP A 493 -7.71 10.59 -8.44
N ASP A 494 -8.41 11.71 -8.31
CA ASP A 494 -8.61 12.72 -9.35
C ASP A 494 -7.31 13.25 -9.96
N GLN A 495 -6.19 13.27 -9.23
CA GLN A 495 -4.91 13.67 -9.81
C GLN A 495 -4.44 12.67 -10.88
N LEU A 496 -4.53 11.37 -10.60
CA LEU A 496 -4.19 10.34 -11.58
C LEU A 496 -5.22 10.35 -12.73
N LEU A 497 -6.50 10.56 -12.44
CA LEU A 497 -7.55 10.67 -13.45
C LEU A 497 -7.25 11.77 -14.47
N ARG A 498 -6.91 12.98 -14.01
CA ARG A 498 -6.51 14.08 -14.89
C ARG A 498 -5.28 13.75 -15.73
N ALA A 499 -4.28 13.09 -15.14
CA ALA A 499 -3.07 12.72 -15.85
C ALA A 499 -3.35 11.69 -16.97
N ILE A 500 -4.25 10.74 -16.73
CA ILE A 500 -4.68 9.78 -17.75
C ILE A 500 -5.57 10.47 -18.79
N GLN A 501 -6.50 11.32 -18.37
CA GLN A 501 -7.36 12.10 -19.28
C GLN A 501 -6.53 12.94 -20.26
N ALA A 502 -5.48 13.62 -19.79
CA ALA A 502 -4.60 14.43 -20.63
C ALA A 502 -3.89 13.63 -21.74
N ARG A 503 -3.78 12.30 -21.60
CA ARG A 503 -3.16 11.40 -22.57
C ARG A 503 -4.18 10.72 -23.47
N CYS A 504 -5.38 10.43 -22.95
CA CYS A 504 -6.35 9.56 -23.62
C CYS A 504 -7.55 10.30 -24.22
N GLY A 505 -7.86 11.51 -23.74
CA GLY A 505 -8.95 12.35 -24.27
C GLY A 505 -10.31 11.65 -24.22
N PHE A 506 -10.73 11.22 -23.03
CA PHE A 506 -12.06 10.62 -22.87
C PHE A 506 -13.17 11.66 -22.99
N SER A 507 -14.28 11.27 -23.59
CA SER A 507 -15.55 11.99 -23.61
C SER A 507 -16.31 11.76 -22.30
N PRO A 508 -17.29 12.63 -21.96
CA PRO A 508 -18.14 12.44 -20.80
C PRO A 508 -18.77 11.04 -20.75
N GLY A 509 -18.80 10.44 -19.55
CA GLY A 509 -19.36 9.12 -19.27
C GLY A 509 -18.41 7.95 -19.52
N GLN A 510 -17.34 8.14 -20.29
CA GLN A 510 -16.46 7.05 -20.70
C GLN A 510 -15.57 6.51 -19.58
N VAL A 511 -15.16 7.40 -18.66
CA VAL A 511 -14.40 7.03 -17.46
C VAL A 511 -14.95 7.79 -16.27
N ARG A 512 -15.44 7.06 -15.28
CA ARG A 512 -15.85 7.60 -13.97
C ARG A 512 -15.02 6.97 -12.86
N VAL A 513 -14.63 7.76 -11.88
CA VAL A 513 -13.88 7.30 -10.70
C VAL A 513 -14.67 7.64 -9.45
N ILE A 514 -14.93 6.63 -8.63
CA ILE A 514 -15.52 6.81 -7.31
C ILE A 514 -14.39 6.74 -6.31
N THR A 515 -14.08 7.84 -5.65
CA THR A 515 -13.11 7.90 -4.56
C THR A 515 -13.85 7.82 -3.23
N LEU A 516 -13.24 7.13 -2.26
CA LEU A 516 -13.73 7.02 -0.89
C LEU A 516 -12.57 7.33 0.04
N GLU A 517 -12.64 8.46 0.74
CA GLU A 517 -11.62 8.90 1.68
C GLU A 517 -11.67 8.04 2.95
N GLY A 518 -10.53 7.83 3.61
CA GLY A 518 -10.48 7.14 4.90
C GLY A 518 -11.36 7.84 5.95
N GLN A 519 -11.93 7.06 6.87
CA GLN A 519 -12.72 7.53 8.00
C GLN A 519 -11.86 8.37 8.95
N PRO A 520 -12.21 9.65 9.20
CA PRO A 520 -11.63 10.42 10.29
C PRO A 520 -11.95 9.77 11.64
N ILE A 521 -10.98 9.70 12.56
CA ILE A 521 -11.11 8.95 13.83
C ILE A 521 -12.29 9.42 14.70
N GLN A 522 -12.68 10.69 14.58
CA GLN A 522 -13.75 11.36 15.33
C GLN A 522 -15.12 11.32 14.63
N ARG A 523 -15.25 10.68 13.45
CA ARG A 523 -16.49 10.63 12.66
C ARG A 523 -16.92 9.20 12.41
N GLN A 524 -18.21 8.97 12.17
CA GLN A 524 -18.77 7.65 11.82
C GLN A 524 -19.31 7.63 10.38
N ASP A 525 -18.71 8.46 9.53
CA ASP A 525 -18.97 8.58 8.11
C ASP A 525 -17.64 8.66 7.33
N GLN A 526 -17.71 8.38 6.03
CA GLN A 526 -16.63 8.60 5.06
C GLN A 526 -17.16 9.47 3.93
N ARG A 527 -16.29 10.34 3.41
CA ARG A 527 -16.59 11.15 2.23
C ARG A 527 -16.34 10.33 0.97
N TYR A 528 -17.27 10.41 0.03
CA TYR A 528 -17.06 9.89 -1.32
C TYR A 528 -17.18 11.02 -2.33
N GLU A 529 -16.50 10.86 -3.45
CA GLU A 529 -16.61 11.73 -4.62
C GLU A 529 -16.72 10.88 -5.88
N VAL A 530 -17.47 11.37 -6.86
CA VAL A 530 -17.57 10.80 -8.19
C VAL A 530 -17.01 11.81 -9.16
N HIS A 531 -15.98 11.40 -9.88
CA HIS A 531 -15.30 12.20 -10.89
C HIS A 531 -15.54 11.57 -12.25
N ASP A 532 -15.86 12.38 -13.24
CA ASP A 532 -15.82 12.01 -14.65
C ASP A 532 -14.52 12.53 -15.26
N ALA A 533 -13.84 11.74 -16.08
CA ALA A 533 -12.55 12.14 -16.64
C ALA A 533 -12.64 13.44 -17.48
N ALA A 534 -13.75 13.66 -18.19
CA ALA A 534 -13.94 14.83 -19.03
C ALA A 534 -14.52 16.02 -18.25
N LEU A 535 -15.41 15.74 -17.29
CA LEU A 535 -16.18 16.79 -16.59
C LEU A 535 -15.58 17.19 -15.22
N GLY A 536 -14.65 16.41 -14.68
CA GLY A 536 -14.15 16.58 -13.32
C GLY A 536 -15.14 16.07 -12.27
N LEU A 537 -15.20 16.73 -11.11
CA LEU A 537 -16.10 16.36 -10.02
C LEU A 537 -17.57 16.53 -10.43
N VAL A 538 -18.35 15.44 -10.39
CA VAL A 538 -19.78 15.43 -10.75
C VAL A 538 -20.72 15.17 -9.57
N GLU A 539 -20.24 14.47 -8.53
CA GLU A 539 -21.00 14.25 -7.30
C GLU A 539 -20.05 14.16 -6.09
N ARG A 540 -20.47 14.67 -4.93
CA ARG A 540 -19.82 14.37 -3.65
C ARG A 540 -20.87 14.13 -2.57
N GLY A 541 -20.53 13.31 -1.59
CA GLY A 541 -21.42 13.07 -0.46
C GLY A 541 -20.74 12.26 0.64
N ARG A 542 -21.55 11.61 1.47
CA ARG A 542 -21.08 10.76 2.56
C ARG A 542 -21.77 9.42 2.58
N VAL A 543 -21.07 8.45 3.16
CA VAL A 543 -21.57 7.11 3.47
C VAL A 543 -21.32 6.84 4.95
N LYS A 544 -22.27 6.20 5.63
CA LYS A 544 -22.11 5.89 7.07
C LYS A 544 -21.34 4.59 7.26
N VAL A 545 -20.45 4.57 8.26
CA VAL A 545 -19.70 3.35 8.61
C VAL A 545 -20.65 2.22 8.98
N ARG A 546 -21.71 2.51 9.76
CA ARG A 546 -22.76 1.53 10.10
C ARG A 546 -23.32 0.82 8.87
N ASP A 547 -23.56 1.56 7.79
CA ASP A 547 -24.14 1.02 6.56
C ASP A 547 -23.20 0.00 5.90
N MET A 548 -21.89 0.28 5.91
CA MET A 548 -20.87 -0.66 5.43
C MET A 548 -20.81 -1.92 6.27
N LEU A 549 -20.88 -1.78 7.60
CA LEU A 549 -20.73 -2.90 8.55
C LEU A 549 -21.88 -3.91 8.48
N GLN A 550 -23.09 -3.47 8.10
CA GLN A 550 -24.29 -4.31 8.11
C GLN A 550 -24.47 -5.13 6.84
N ARG A 551 -23.94 -4.66 5.71
CA ARG A 551 -24.11 -5.25 4.37
C ARG A 551 -23.26 -6.50 4.16
N GLN A 552 -23.57 -7.27 3.12
CA GLN A 552 -22.73 -8.36 2.60
C GLN A 552 -21.70 -7.82 1.59
N PRO A 553 -20.66 -8.60 1.21
CA PRO A 553 -19.63 -8.13 0.29
C PRO A 553 -20.08 -8.09 -1.18
N TRP A 554 -21.32 -8.47 -1.48
CA TRP A 554 -21.98 -8.27 -2.77
C TRP A 554 -23.11 -7.24 -2.60
N PRO A 555 -23.39 -6.41 -3.63
CA PRO A 555 -24.47 -5.43 -3.54
C PRO A 555 -25.84 -6.13 -3.45
N THR A 556 -26.71 -5.56 -2.61
CA THR A 556 -28.11 -6.00 -2.42
C THR A 556 -29.12 -4.90 -2.63
N ASP A 557 -28.69 -3.64 -2.59
CA ASP A 557 -29.57 -2.47 -2.54
C ASP A 557 -29.76 -1.84 -3.93
N GLY A 558 -29.00 -2.29 -4.93
CA GLY A 558 -28.99 -1.70 -6.27
C GLY A 558 -28.72 -0.19 -6.25
N PRO A 559 -29.47 0.62 -7.01
CA PRO A 559 -29.27 2.07 -7.07
C PRO A 559 -29.68 2.81 -5.79
N ASP A 560 -30.39 2.15 -4.87
CA ASP A 560 -30.91 2.73 -3.62
C ASP A 560 -29.90 2.71 -2.47
N TYR A 561 -28.62 2.48 -2.76
CA TYR A 561 -27.56 2.52 -1.75
C TYR A 561 -27.56 3.88 -1.02
N PRO A 562 -27.63 3.89 0.34
CA PRO A 562 -27.83 5.12 1.09
C PRO A 562 -26.58 6.00 1.07
N VAL A 563 -26.76 7.19 0.53
CA VAL A 563 -25.79 8.29 0.53
C VAL A 563 -26.40 9.52 1.20
N TYR A 564 -25.57 10.31 1.86
CA TYR A 564 -25.99 11.44 2.69
C TYR A 564 -25.25 12.71 2.25
N ASP A 565 -25.85 13.87 2.51
CA ASP A 565 -25.28 15.18 2.21
C ASP A 565 -24.77 15.29 0.75
N VAL A 566 -25.57 14.79 -0.20
CA VAL A 566 -25.17 14.69 -1.60
C VAL A 566 -25.28 16.04 -2.28
N GLU A 567 -24.18 16.47 -2.89
CA GLU A 567 -24.11 17.60 -3.79
C GLU A 567 -23.78 17.10 -5.20
N THR A 568 -24.55 17.54 -6.19
CA THR A 568 -24.32 17.20 -7.61
C THR A 568 -23.84 18.43 -8.36
N PHE A 569 -22.84 18.23 -9.21
CA PHE A 569 -22.24 19.27 -10.03
C PHE A 569 -22.60 18.97 -11.48
N ARG A 570 -23.61 19.67 -12.00
CA ARG A 570 -23.90 19.62 -13.44
C ARG A 570 -22.90 20.52 -14.16
N PRO A 571 -22.25 20.05 -15.25
CA PRO A 571 -21.57 20.96 -16.16
C PRO A 571 -22.58 21.98 -16.68
N ALA A 572 -22.16 23.23 -16.84
CA ALA A 572 -22.93 24.21 -17.59
C ALA A 572 -23.08 23.67 -19.03
N THR A 573 -24.27 23.15 -19.35
CA THR A 573 -24.80 22.85 -20.69
C THR A 573 -23.77 22.54 -21.79
N ILE A 574 -23.58 21.24 -22.07
CA ILE A 574 -23.21 20.82 -23.43
C ILE A 574 -24.46 21.06 -24.27
N GLU A 575 -24.52 22.17 -25.02
CA GLU A 575 -25.53 22.33 -26.05
C GLU A 575 -25.42 21.15 -27.02
N PRO A 576 -26.52 20.45 -27.34
CA PRO A 576 -26.49 19.41 -28.34
C PRO A 576 -26.05 20.04 -29.66
N THR A 577 -24.95 19.56 -30.22
CA THR A 577 -24.50 19.92 -31.57
C THR A 577 -25.69 19.76 -32.51
N PRO A 578 -26.13 20.80 -33.24
CA PRO A 578 -27.29 20.68 -34.09
C PRO A 578 -27.03 19.60 -35.14
N GLU A 579 -27.95 18.64 -35.22
CA GLU A 579 -27.98 17.63 -36.29
C GLU A 579 -27.76 18.34 -37.63
N LYS A 580 -26.71 17.92 -38.34
CA LYS A 580 -26.58 18.23 -39.76
C LYS A 580 -27.80 17.65 -40.45
N ARG A 581 -28.78 18.51 -40.76
CA ARG A 581 -29.84 18.20 -41.72
C ARG A 581 -29.16 17.76 -43.01
N THR A 582 -29.32 16.49 -43.33
CA THR A 582 -29.12 15.98 -44.69
C THR A 582 -30.05 16.76 -45.62
N PRO A 583 -29.55 17.33 -46.73
CA PRO A 583 -30.42 17.89 -47.74
C PRO A 583 -31.20 16.75 -48.39
N GLU A 584 -32.53 16.77 -48.27
CA GLU A 584 -33.39 15.97 -49.13
C GLU A 584 -33.15 16.38 -50.58
N THR A 585 -32.98 15.37 -51.42
CA THR A 585 -32.96 15.45 -52.87
C THR A 585 -34.26 16.03 -53.40
N ALA A 586 -34.14 17.09 -54.22
CA ALA A 586 -35.12 17.44 -55.24
C ALA A 586 -34.36 17.86 -56.51
#